data_AF-A0A4Z0EKS3-F1
#
_entry.id   AF-A0A4Z0EKS3-F1
#
_cell.length_a   1.000
_cell.length_b   1.000
_cell.length_c   1.000
_cell.angle_alpha   90.00
_cell.angle_beta   90.00
_cell.angle_gamma   90.00
#
_symmetry.space_group_name_H-M   'P 1'
#
loop_
_entity.id
_entity.type
_entity.pdbx_description
1 polymer ?
#
loop_
_entity_poly.entity_id
_entity_poly.type
_entity_poly.pdbx_seq_one_letter_code
_entity_poly.pdbx_strand_id
1 'polypeptide(L)'
;MTQTLPHPSPRSRPQARHEPKQLSRLGQVLAGLQLAKETLTIVLLGVPLLLAQPVLAPAALPGVVLYLFRWVMVLGRMRRRAAAGIWLFTLIDELWGLSLYLHAYDEPTDRQLRYLKWSVGLGLTFTLAALGEIFYQRYREGRRLRRALLRVA
;
A
#
# COMPACT_ATOMS: atom_id res chain seq x y z
N MET A 1 54.95 43.43 12.95
CA MET A 1 53.95 42.55 13.59
C MET A 1 52.66 42.64 12.78
N THR A 2 52.47 41.72 11.85
CA THR A 2 51.37 41.77 10.88
C THR A 2 50.27 40.83 11.36
N GLN A 3 49.18 41.37 11.88
CA GLN A 3 48.00 40.59 12.29
C GLN A 3 47.29 40.07 11.04
N THR A 4 47.34 38.76 10.82
CA THR A 4 46.53 38.05 9.84
C THR A 4 45.11 37.88 10.38
N LEU A 5 44.14 38.45 9.68
CA LEU A 5 42.71 38.29 9.98
C LEU A 5 42.27 36.83 9.76
N PRO A 6 41.39 36.27 10.62
CA PRO A 6 40.93 34.90 10.47
C PRO A 6 39.95 34.77 9.29
N HIS A 7 40.20 33.75 8.48
CA HIS A 7 39.39 33.33 7.35
C HIS A 7 37.98 32.93 7.80
N PRO A 8 36.89 33.44 7.20
CA PRO A 8 35.54 32.97 7.52
C PRO A 8 35.36 31.53 7.03
N SER A 9 35.08 30.62 7.97
CA SER A 9 34.74 29.23 7.68
C SER A 9 33.45 29.17 6.84
N PRO A 10 33.39 28.32 5.79
CA PRO A 10 32.19 28.18 4.98
C PRO A 10 31.06 27.61 5.83
N ARG A 11 30.01 28.42 6.03
CA ARG A 11 28.77 27.99 6.68
C ARG A 11 28.25 26.76 5.96
N SER A 12 28.29 25.61 6.63
CA SER A 12 27.62 24.38 6.23
C SER A 12 26.14 24.68 6.05
N ARG A 13 25.69 24.76 4.80
CA ARG A 13 24.26 24.85 4.47
C ARG A 13 23.57 23.67 5.18
N PRO A 14 22.50 23.92 5.96
CA PRO A 14 21.75 22.82 6.55
C PRO A 14 21.20 21.97 5.40
N GLN A 15 21.77 20.77 5.22
CA GLN A 15 21.16 19.74 4.39
C GLN A 15 19.79 19.49 4.99
N ALA A 16 18.74 19.98 4.32
CA ALA A 16 17.37 19.66 4.67
C ALA A 16 17.24 18.14 4.64
N ARG A 17 17.28 17.49 5.81
CA ARG A 17 17.02 16.06 5.92
C ARG A 17 15.64 15.84 5.32
N HIS A 18 15.60 15.18 4.16
CA HIS A 18 14.35 14.71 3.58
C HIS A 18 13.81 13.61 4.51
N GLU A 19 13.12 14.02 5.57
CA GLU A 19 12.42 13.08 6.41
C GLU A 19 11.47 12.28 5.53
N PRO A 20 11.52 10.94 5.61
CA PRO A 20 10.66 10.13 4.80
C PRO A 20 9.22 10.39 5.14
N LYS A 21 8.45 10.81 4.15
CA LYS A 21 7.02 11.05 4.31
C LYS A 21 6.34 9.73 4.63
N GLN A 22 5.77 9.66 5.82
CA GLN A 22 5.00 8.52 6.30
C GLN A 22 3.64 8.43 5.59
N LEU A 23 3.01 7.27 5.74
CA LEU A 23 1.63 7.04 5.32
C LEU A 23 0.66 7.91 6.13
N SER A 24 -0.32 8.50 5.46
CA SER A 24 -1.36 9.32 6.06
C SER A 24 -2.33 8.50 6.93
N ARG A 25 -3.11 9.18 7.78
CA ARG A 25 -4.17 8.54 8.57
C ARG A 25 -5.23 7.86 7.70
N LEU A 26 -5.62 8.48 6.59
CA LEU A 26 -6.57 7.87 5.67
C LEU A 26 -6.01 6.59 5.05
N GLY A 27 -4.76 6.60 4.59
CA GLY A 27 -4.09 5.40 4.10
C GLY A 27 -3.96 4.29 5.17
N GLN A 28 -3.77 4.65 6.44
CA GLN A 28 -3.77 3.70 7.57
C GLN A 28 -5.16 3.08 7.80
N VAL A 29 -6.22 3.89 7.75
CA VAL A 29 -7.61 3.40 7.86
C VAL A 29 -7.95 2.47 6.69
N LEU A 30 -7.60 2.85 5.47
CA LEU A 30 -7.80 2.00 4.29
C LEU A 30 -7.01 0.69 4.40
N ALA A 31 -5.79 0.73 4.93
CA ALA A 31 -5.02 -0.48 5.22
C ALA A 31 -5.71 -1.38 6.26
N GLY A 32 -6.31 -0.78 7.30
CA GLY A 32 -7.07 -1.52 8.31
C GLY A 32 -8.34 -2.16 7.76
N LEU A 33 -9.10 -1.44 6.93
CA LEU A 33 -10.29 -1.97 6.25
C LEU A 33 -9.94 -3.11 5.30
N GLN A 34 -8.87 -2.95 4.52
CA GLN A 34 -8.37 -3.97 3.63
C GLN A 34 -7.88 -5.21 4.39
N LEU A 35 -7.19 -5.01 5.53
CA LEU A 35 -6.75 -6.09 6.40
C LEU A 35 -7.93 -6.89 6.95
N ALA A 36 -8.96 -6.22 7.50
CA ALA A 36 -10.15 -6.89 8.02
C ALA A 36 -10.88 -7.69 6.93
N LYS A 37 -10.99 -7.10 5.73
CA LYS A 37 -11.54 -7.77 4.55
C LYS A 37 -10.72 -9.00 4.17
N GLU A 38 -9.39 -8.89 4.13
CA GLU A 38 -8.50 -10.00 3.81
C GLU A 38 -8.59 -11.13 4.83
N THR A 39 -8.67 -10.82 6.12
CA THR A 39 -8.91 -11.83 7.17
C THR A 39 -10.18 -12.62 6.86
N LEU A 40 -11.28 -11.92 6.53
CA LEU A 40 -12.56 -12.56 6.21
C LEU A 40 -12.46 -13.40 4.93
N THR A 41 -11.77 -12.91 3.90
CA THR A 41 -11.57 -13.63 2.64
C THR A 41 -10.70 -14.88 2.80
N ILE A 42 -9.64 -14.80 3.61
CA ILE A 42 -8.82 -15.97 3.94
C ILE A 42 -9.68 -17.02 4.65
N VAL A 43 -10.47 -16.63 5.66
CA VAL A 43 -11.28 -17.58 6.43
C VAL A 43 -12.42 -18.18 5.60
N LEU A 44 -13.14 -17.36 4.82
CA LEU A 44 -14.35 -17.79 4.13
C LEU A 44 -14.11 -18.39 2.74
N LEU A 45 -13.02 -18.03 2.06
CA LEU A 45 -12.69 -18.53 0.71
C LEU A 45 -11.33 -19.24 0.67
N GLY A 46 -10.30 -18.65 1.29
CA GLY A 46 -8.93 -19.18 1.24
C GLY A 46 -8.79 -20.54 1.93
N VAL A 47 -9.26 -20.67 3.16
CA VAL A 47 -9.18 -21.93 3.93
C VAL A 47 -9.98 -23.04 3.23
N PRO A 48 -11.25 -22.85 2.83
CA PRO A 48 -11.97 -23.85 2.06
C PRO A 48 -11.27 -24.25 0.76
N LEU A 49 -10.71 -23.28 0.02
CA LEU A 49 -9.96 -23.55 -1.21
C LEU A 49 -8.73 -24.41 -0.94
N LEU A 50 -7.94 -24.10 0.09
CA LEU A 50 -6.74 -24.86 0.43
C LEU A 50 -7.04 -26.26 0.98
N LEU A 51 -8.17 -26.42 1.68
CA LEU A 51 -8.63 -27.75 2.10
C LEU A 51 -9.06 -28.61 0.91
N ALA A 52 -9.72 -28.01 -0.08
CA ALA A 52 -10.13 -28.69 -1.31
C ALA A 52 -8.95 -28.97 -2.25
N GLN A 53 -8.01 -28.03 -2.37
CA GLN A 53 -6.86 -28.11 -3.27
C GLN A 53 -5.56 -27.63 -2.60
N PRO A 54 -4.93 -28.49 -1.78
CA PRO A 54 -3.71 -28.13 -1.03
C PRO A 54 -2.52 -27.73 -1.91
N VAL A 55 -2.48 -28.23 -3.16
CA VAL A 55 -1.45 -27.89 -4.14
C VAL A 55 -1.40 -26.39 -4.48
N LEU A 56 -2.49 -25.66 -4.22
CA LEU A 56 -2.56 -24.21 -4.43
C LEU A 56 -1.95 -23.39 -3.28
N ALA A 57 -1.51 -24.02 -2.18
CA ALA A 57 -0.91 -23.32 -1.05
C ALA A 57 0.24 -22.36 -1.41
N PRO A 58 1.19 -22.72 -2.29
CA PRO A 58 2.23 -21.79 -2.72
C PRO A 58 1.68 -20.56 -3.44
N ALA A 59 0.57 -20.70 -4.17
CA ALA A 59 -0.05 -19.61 -4.92
C ALA A 59 -0.75 -18.58 -4.00
N ALA A 60 -1.02 -18.94 -2.74
CA ALA A 60 -1.57 -18.05 -1.71
C ALA A 60 -0.49 -17.27 -0.92
N LEU A 61 0.79 -17.65 -1.05
CA LEU A 61 1.90 -16.99 -0.33
C LEU A 61 2.02 -15.49 -0.59
N PRO A 62 1.86 -14.98 -1.83
CA PRO A 62 1.90 -13.54 -2.08
C PRO A 62 0.89 -12.77 -1.23
N GLY A 63 -0.35 -13.25 -1.15
CA GLY A 63 -1.40 -12.66 -0.32
C GLY A 63 -1.06 -12.67 1.18
N VAL A 64 -0.47 -13.76 1.69
CA VAL A 64 -0.02 -13.84 3.10
C VAL A 64 1.08 -12.83 3.39
N VAL A 65 2.06 -12.68 2.48
CA VAL A 65 3.13 -11.69 2.63
C VAL A 65 2.55 -10.27 2.66
N LEU A 66 1.59 -9.96 1.78
CA LEU A 66 0.93 -8.66 1.76
C LEU A 66 0.08 -8.41 3.01
N TYR A 67 -0.59 -9.43 3.53
CA TYR A 67 -1.32 -9.39 4.79
C TYR A 67 -0.41 -8.96 5.96
N LEU A 68 0.81 -9.51 6.02
CA LEU A 68 1.79 -9.11 7.04
C LEU A 68 2.26 -7.65 6.86
N PHE A 69 2.51 -7.22 5.62
CA PHE A 69 2.87 -5.82 5.37
C PHE A 69 1.77 -4.84 5.77
N ARG A 70 0.49 -5.22 5.67
CA ARG A 70 -0.62 -4.38 6.09
C ARG A 70 -0.66 -4.11 7.57
N TRP A 71 -0.26 -5.05 8.41
CA TRP A 71 -0.07 -4.79 9.84
C TRP A 71 0.92 -3.65 10.07
N VAL A 72 2.04 -3.64 9.34
CA VAL A 72 3.02 -2.55 9.42
C VAL A 72 2.44 -1.21 8.94
N MET A 73 1.60 -1.24 7.90
CA MET A 73 0.91 -0.04 7.40
C MET A 73 -0.08 0.52 8.42
N VAL A 74 -0.88 -0.33 9.06
CA VAL A 74 -1.85 0.05 10.10
C VAL A 74 -1.15 0.69 11.29
N LEU A 75 0.03 0.21 11.67
CA LEU A 75 0.85 0.79 12.73
C LEU A 75 1.45 2.17 12.36
N GLY A 76 1.26 2.66 11.13
CA GLY A 76 1.74 3.97 10.68
C GLY A 76 3.26 4.07 10.51
N ARG A 77 3.97 2.93 10.56
CA ARG A 77 5.45 2.87 10.49
C ARG A 77 5.99 2.81 9.06
N MET A 78 5.12 2.87 8.06
CA MET A 78 5.49 2.65 6.66
C MET A 78 5.65 3.94 5.86
N ARG A 79 6.77 4.04 5.15
CA ARG A 79 7.07 5.13 4.21
C ARG A 79 6.06 5.10 3.06
N ARG A 80 5.57 6.27 2.63
CA ARG A 80 4.55 6.40 1.58
C ARG A 80 4.91 5.71 0.26
N ARG A 81 6.19 5.76 -0.15
CA ARG A 81 6.66 5.09 -1.38
C ARG A 81 6.57 3.56 -1.29
N ALA A 82 6.93 3.01 -0.13
CA ALA A 82 6.82 1.59 0.11
C ALA A 82 5.34 1.17 0.16
N ALA A 83 4.49 1.96 0.83
CA ALA A 83 3.05 1.74 0.85
C ALA A 83 2.43 1.74 -0.56
N ALA A 84 2.88 2.61 -1.47
CA ALA A 84 2.44 2.60 -2.86
C ALA A 84 2.76 1.27 -3.56
N GLY A 85 3.96 0.73 -3.32
CA GLY A 85 4.35 -0.59 -3.82
C GLY A 85 3.46 -1.70 -3.28
N ILE A 86 3.19 -1.71 -1.96
CA ILE A 86 2.29 -2.69 -1.35
C ILE A 86 0.87 -2.61 -1.94
N TRP A 87 0.34 -1.40 -2.13
CA TRP A 87 -0.97 -1.23 -2.77
C TRP A 87 -0.98 -1.67 -4.24
N LEU A 88 0.12 -1.53 -4.97
CA LEU A 88 0.21 -2.05 -6.34
C LEU A 88 0.26 -3.58 -6.35
N PHE A 89 1.07 -4.19 -5.48
CA PHE A 89 1.10 -5.65 -5.34
C PHE A 89 -0.24 -6.21 -4.86
N THR A 90 -0.94 -5.47 -4.01
CA THR A 90 -2.31 -5.79 -3.63
C THR A 90 -3.24 -5.88 -4.82
N LEU A 91 -3.18 -4.89 -5.72
CA LEU A 91 -4.04 -4.89 -6.89
C LEU A 91 -3.80 -6.14 -7.74
N ILE A 92 -2.53 -6.50 -7.93
CA ILE A 92 -2.13 -7.70 -8.66
C ILE A 92 -2.63 -8.95 -7.93
N ASP A 93 -2.46 -9.02 -6.61
CA ASP A 93 -2.88 -10.16 -5.78
C ASP A 93 -4.40 -10.36 -5.75
N GLU A 94 -5.20 -9.28 -5.71
CA GLU A 94 -6.66 -9.37 -5.82
C GLU A 94 -7.10 -9.96 -7.17
N LEU A 95 -6.47 -9.53 -8.27
CA LEU A 95 -6.73 -10.05 -9.60
C LEU A 95 -6.26 -11.50 -9.73
N TRP A 96 -5.12 -11.84 -9.13
CA TRP A 96 -4.59 -13.19 -9.08
C TRP A 96 -5.50 -14.13 -8.30
N GLY A 97 -5.94 -13.73 -7.11
CA GLY A 97 -6.87 -14.50 -6.27
C GLY A 97 -8.23 -14.71 -6.94
N LEU A 98 -8.74 -13.70 -7.66
CA LEU A 98 -9.94 -13.85 -8.48
C LEU A 98 -9.72 -14.89 -9.60
N SER A 99 -8.60 -14.80 -10.31
CA SER A 99 -8.25 -15.77 -11.36
C SER A 99 -8.16 -17.20 -10.81
N LEU A 100 -7.43 -17.39 -9.70
CA LEU A 100 -7.33 -18.68 -9.03
C LEU A 100 -8.70 -19.22 -8.64
N TYR A 101 -9.55 -18.41 -8.02
CA TYR A 101 -10.87 -18.87 -7.58
C TYR A 101 -11.76 -19.29 -8.76
N LEU A 102 -11.71 -18.56 -9.88
CA LEU A 102 -12.50 -18.87 -11.07
C LEU A 102 -12.02 -20.13 -11.81
N HIS A 103 -10.74 -20.50 -11.70
CA HIS A 103 -10.18 -21.68 -12.38
C HIS A 103 -10.04 -22.90 -11.46
N ALA A 104 -10.03 -22.71 -10.14
CA ALA A 104 -9.84 -23.79 -9.19
C ALA A 104 -11.14 -24.47 -8.75
N TYR A 105 -12.30 -23.83 -8.91
CA TYR A 105 -13.59 -24.41 -8.52
C TYR A 105 -14.42 -24.82 -9.74
N ASP A 106 -14.69 -26.12 -9.87
CA ASP A 106 -15.61 -26.65 -10.88
C ASP A 106 -17.07 -26.29 -10.56
N GLU A 107 -17.46 -26.33 -9.28
CA GLU A 107 -18.83 -26.00 -8.82
C GLU A 107 -18.83 -25.15 -7.53
N PRO A 108 -18.59 -23.83 -7.62
CA PRO A 108 -18.67 -22.93 -6.46
C PRO A 108 -20.13 -22.71 -6.03
N THR A 109 -20.37 -22.66 -4.72
CA THR A 109 -21.71 -22.34 -4.19
C THR A 109 -22.10 -20.89 -4.46
N ASP A 110 -23.40 -20.60 -4.62
CA ASP A 110 -23.91 -19.24 -4.78
C ASP A 110 -23.47 -18.28 -3.67
N ARG A 111 -23.37 -18.80 -2.43
CA ARG A 111 -22.91 -18.02 -1.28
C ARG A 111 -21.46 -17.58 -1.47
N GLN A 112 -20.59 -18.49 -1.93
CA GLN A 112 -19.20 -18.18 -2.21
C GLN A 112 -19.07 -17.19 -3.37
N LEU A 113 -19.85 -17.34 -4.44
CA LEU A 113 -19.84 -16.40 -5.57
C LEU A 113 -20.27 -14.98 -5.15
N ARG A 114 -21.33 -14.86 -4.34
CA ARG A 114 -21.74 -13.56 -3.78
C ARG A 114 -20.65 -12.94 -2.92
N TYR A 115 -20.03 -13.75 -2.05
CA TYR A 115 -18.96 -13.28 -1.19
C TYR A 115 -17.70 -12.89 -1.98
N LEU A 116 -17.33 -13.66 -3.00
CA LEU A 116 -16.24 -13.34 -3.93
C LEU A 116 -16.47 -12.00 -4.61
N LYS A 117 -17.66 -11.78 -5.19
CA LYS A 117 -18.01 -10.52 -5.85
C LYS A 117 -17.89 -9.33 -4.90
N TRP A 118 -18.39 -9.47 -3.66
CA TRP A 118 -18.29 -8.42 -2.65
C TRP A 118 -16.85 -8.18 -2.20
N SER A 119 -16.09 -9.25 -1.92
CA SER A 119 -14.68 -9.19 -1.53
C SER A 119 -13.85 -8.49 -2.62
N VAL A 120 -13.97 -8.89 -3.88
CA VAL A 120 -13.24 -8.27 -5.00
C VAL A 120 -13.64 -6.80 -5.16
N GLY A 121 -14.95 -6.50 -5.13
CA GLY A 121 -15.44 -5.13 -5.25
C GLY A 121 -14.88 -4.20 -4.17
N LEU A 122 -14.89 -4.64 -2.91
CA LEU A 122 -14.31 -3.87 -1.81
C LEU A 122 -12.78 -3.78 -1.90
N GLY A 123 -12.10 -4.89 -2.20
CA GLY A 123 -10.65 -4.93 -2.30
C GLY A 123 -10.12 -3.97 -3.36
N LEU A 124 -10.73 -3.95 -4.54
CA LEU A 124 -10.40 -3.00 -5.59
C LEU A 124 -10.70 -1.56 -5.17
N THR A 125 -11.85 -1.33 -4.54
CA THR A 125 -12.25 0.02 -4.09
C THR A 125 -11.24 0.61 -3.10
N PHE A 126 -10.89 -0.13 -2.05
CA PHE A 126 -9.92 0.33 -1.04
C PHE A 126 -8.53 0.53 -1.64
N THR A 127 -8.10 -0.40 -2.49
CA THR A 127 -6.80 -0.34 -3.17
C THR A 127 -6.69 0.89 -4.06
N LEU A 128 -7.69 1.12 -4.92
CA LEU A 128 -7.72 2.28 -5.82
C LEU A 128 -7.84 3.59 -5.04
N ALA A 129 -8.64 3.64 -3.98
CA ALA A 129 -8.75 4.81 -3.11
C ALA A 129 -7.40 5.15 -2.46
N ALA A 130 -6.67 4.15 -1.96
CA ALA A 130 -5.38 4.36 -1.32
C ALA A 130 -4.29 4.78 -2.32
N LEU A 131 -4.23 4.16 -3.50
CA LEU A 131 -3.35 4.60 -4.58
C LEU A 131 -3.67 6.03 -5.01
N GLY A 132 -4.96 6.32 -5.24
CA GLY A 132 -5.44 7.65 -5.60
C GLY A 132 -5.06 8.70 -4.56
N GLU A 133 -5.18 8.38 -3.28
CA GLU A 133 -4.75 9.25 -2.19
C GLU A 133 -3.24 9.54 -2.26
N ILE A 134 -2.42 8.51 -2.41
CA ILE A 134 -0.96 8.65 -2.50
C ILE A 134 -0.56 9.51 -3.70
N PHE A 135 -1.16 9.27 -4.87
CA PHE A 135 -0.92 10.04 -6.08
C PHE A 135 -1.38 11.49 -5.93
N TYR A 136 -2.56 11.72 -5.34
CA TYR A 136 -3.09 13.05 -5.08
C TYR A 136 -2.18 13.85 -4.16
N GLN A 137 -1.68 13.26 -3.06
CA GLN A 137 -0.73 13.91 -2.17
C GLN A 137 0.57 14.28 -2.89
N ARG A 138 1.11 13.37 -3.72
CA ARG A 138 2.34 13.62 -4.49
C ARG A 138 2.15 14.77 -5.49
N TYR A 139 1.01 14.80 -6.18
CA TYR A 139 0.67 15.86 -7.12
C TYR A 139 0.50 17.22 -6.42
N ARG A 140 -0.20 17.24 -5.28
CA ARG A 140 -0.40 18.47 -4.46
C ARG A 140 0.92 19.03 -3.95
N GLU A 141 1.82 18.18 -3.49
CA GLU A 141 3.16 18.58 -3.03
C GLU A 141 4.00 19.17 -4.16
N GLY A 142 4.02 18.53 -5.35
CA GLY A 142 4.72 19.05 -6.52
C GLY A 142 4.22 20.43 -6.95
N ARG A 143 2.89 20.67 -6.92
CA ARG A 143 2.32 21.99 -7.22
C ARG A 143 2.68 23.06 -6.19
N ARG A 144 2.74 22.71 -4.90
CA ARG A 144 3.17 23.65 -3.83
C ARG A 144 4.62 24.07 -4.01
N LEU A 145 5.50 23.12 -4.31
CA LEU A 145 6.92 23.40 -4.59
C LEU A 145 7.09 24.32 -5.80
N ARG A 146 6.39 24.04 -6.91
CA ARG A 146 6.42 24.91 -8.10
C ARG A 146 5.94 26.33 -7.81
N ARG A 147 4.84 26.49 -7.06
CA ARG A 147 4.33 27.81 -6.66
C ARG A 147 5.29 28.56 -5.73
N ALA A 148 5.99 27.85 -4.84
CA ALA A 148 6.99 28.47 -3.97
C ALA A 148 8.20 28.97 -4.79
N LEU A 149 8.68 28.18 -5.75
CA LEU A 149 9.76 28.60 -6.64
C LEU A 149 9.39 29.84 -7.47
N LEU A 150 8.16 29.88 -8.01
CA LEU A 150 7.65 31.02 -8.78
C LEU A 150 7.41 32.30 -7.95
N ARG A 151 7.41 32.22 -6.61
CA ARG A 151 7.28 33.40 -5.72
C ARG A 151 8.62 33.95 -5.25
N VAL A 152 9.69 33.15 -5.40
CA VAL A 152 11.05 33.49 -4.97
C VAL A 152 11.90 33.95 -6.16
N ALA A 153 11.53 33.54 -7.38
CA ALA A 153 12.02 34.10 -8.65
C ALA A 153 11.27 35.38 -8.98
#